data_AF-A0A0B8PGZ4-F1
#
_entry.id   AF-A0A0B8PGZ4-F1
#
_cell.length_a   1.000
_cell.length_b   1.000
_cell.length_c   1.000
_cell.angle_alpha   90.00
_cell.angle_beta   90.00
_cell.angle_gamma   90.00
#
_symmetry.space_group_name_H-M   'P 1'
#
loop_
_entity.id
_entity.type
_entity.pdbx_description
1 polymer ?
#
loop_
_entity_poly.entity_id
_entity_poly.type
_entity_poly.pdbx_seq_one_letter_code
_entity_poly.pdbx_strand_id
1 'polypeptide(L)'
;MRREVYEPEKNFENQVEEFGSESLEESIVNKLVDRYEEKESNSYLASSKGLLAEATKVLSSEDTKNIFKAKAKYYSGIRAIKTTLKHVTIFISPELARDMLRFSSRGVVNRENKNRKLSRTKVKKYAEAMKKRQWCLTGEPIIISADGEILNGHHRLEATCEAGVGFIAPVTYNVTDDLSFAHIDVGNMRSRAQVLEMAGVTVSANVLSRVAMLAKAFEMTKNPFAFRGTQGTSFQPAEILAYVESNQELALSVDFVAKIVKRHRLESQASEAIYAFAHYLIKKNLEKSQFQDFSITPELYLTRVISSLGLESEDDIEFQVRNYLQTIVHESSSYSLLCKLSAIFKGWNQHLSLSIANNKIAVRRVKKFKKDKEGNNIPQASVGNINEAFTIPCLSKGPTPKRILQQRNAEIVS
;
A
#
# COMPACT_ATOMS: atom_id res chain seq x y z
N MET A 1 13.54 60.03 63.76
CA MET A 1 12.43 59.23 64.31
C MET A 1 11.43 58.99 63.18
N ARG A 2 11.11 57.72 62.86
CA ARG A 2 10.09 57.27 61.87
C ARG A 2 10.32 57.64 60.39
N ARG A 3 10.50 56.64 59.51
CA ARG A 3 9.45 55.99 58.66
C ARG A 3 10.11 55.25 57.48
N GLU A 4 9.49 54.14 57.12
CA GLU A 4 9.71 53.31 55.93
C GLU A 4 9.71 54.13 54.63
N VAL A 5 10.43 53.64 53.61
CA VAL A 5 9.90 53.21 52.28
C VAL A 5 11.12 52.79 51.44
N TYR A 6 11.19 51.51 51.05
CA TYR A 6 11.87 51.13 49.80
C TYR A 6 11.28 49.82 49.27
N GLU A 7 10.57 49.94 48.16
CA GLU A 7 10.25 48.92 47.15
C GLU A 7 10.57 49.59 45.79
N PRO A 8 10.71 48.86 44.67
CA PRO A 8 11.23 47.51 44.46
C PRO A 8 12.23 47.47 43.28
N GLU A 9 13.14 46.49 43.25
CA GLU A 9 13.85 46.13 42.00
C GLU A 9 13.26 44.84 41.39
N LYS A 10 13.03 44.94 40.09
CA LYS A 10 12.32 44.00 39.22
C LYS A 10 13.17 42.80 38.82
N ASN A 11 12.47 41.67 38.77
CA ASN A 11 12.55 40.58 37.78
C ASN A 11 13.91 39.96 37.47
N PHE A 12 14.07 38.69 37.85
CA PHE A 12 14.29 37.59 36.92
C PHE A 12 14.22 36.29 37.73
N GLU A 13 13.16 35.48 37.57
CA GLU A 13 13.21 34.00 37.57
C GLU A 13 11.80 33.38 37.50
N ASN A 14 11.53 32.73 36.37
CA ASN A 14 10.82 31.46 36.19
C ASN A 14 9.48 31.24 36.91
N GLN A 15 8.41 31.71 36.26
CA GLN A 15 7.14 30.96 36.26
C GLN A 15 7.27 29.80 35.26
N VAL A 16 7.58 28.60 35.76
CA VAL A 16 7.27 27.36 35.05
C VAL A 16 6.03 26.79 35.73
N GLU A 17 4.90 26.89 35.03
CA GLU A 17 3.69 26.12 35.34
C GLU A 17 4.00 24.63 35.11
N GLU A 18 4.52 23.98 36.14
CA GLU A 18 4.68 22.53 36.24
C GLU A 18 3.53 21.96 37.08
N PHE A 19 2.29 22.17 36.64
CA PHE A 19 1.10 21.59 37.27
C PHE A 19 0.21 20.99 36.16
N GLY A 20 0.60 19.82 35.66
CA GLY A 20 -0.21 19.08 34.69
C GLY A 20 0.39 17.77 34.17
N SER A 21 1.72 17.59 34.24
CA SER A 21 2.39 16.36 33.80
C SER A 21 2.38 15.26 34.86
N GLU A 22 2.73 15.58 36.11
CA GLU A 22 2.87 14.58 37.18
C GLU A 22 1.55 13.85 37.50
N SER A 23 0.41 14.56 37.51
CA SER A 23 -0.89 13.91 37.81
C SER A 23 -1.40 13.01 36.69
N LEU A 24 -1.01 13.29 35.44
CA LEU A 24 -1.35 12.45 34.30
C LEU A 24 -0.44 11.21 34.25
N GLU A 25 0.86 11.39 34.52
CA GLU A 25 1.81 10.28 34.61
C GLU A 25 1.47 9.34 35.77
N GLU A 26 1.18 9.87 36.97
CA GLU A 26 0.70 9.07 38.10
C GLU A 26 -0.63 8.38 37.78
N SER A 27 -1.57 9.04 37.10
CA SER A 27 -2.85 8.42 36.69
C SER A 27 -2.65 7.28 35.67
N ILE A 28 -1.73 7.44 34.73
CA ILE A 28 -1.40 6.41 33.73
C ILE A 28 -0.68 5.24 34.42
N VAL A 29 0.28 5.53 35.29
CA VAL A 29 1.05 4.53 36.04
C VAL A 29 0.15 3.77 37.00
N ASN A 30 -0.69 4.44 37.78
CA ASN A 30 -1.65 3.79 38.68
C ASN A 30 -2.64 2.91 37.92
N LYS A 31 -3.18 3.36 36.77
CA LYS A 31 -4.02 2.50 35.90
C LYS A 31 -3.30 1.30 35.27
N LEU A 32 -1.98 1.36 35.13
CA LEU A 32 -1.17 0.24 34.66
C LEU A 32 -0.84 -0.73 35.80
N VAL A 33 -0.61 -0.19 37.00
CA VAL A 33 -0.29 -0.94 38.24
C VAL A 33 -1.53 -1.63 38.81
N ASP A 34 -2.69 -0.97 38.86
CA ASP A 34 -3.98 -1.55 39.27
C ASP A 34 -4.41 -2.72 38.36
N ARG A 35 -3.90 -2.77 37.13
CA ARG A 35 -4.12 -3.87 36.18
C ARG A 35 -3.24 -5.09 36.46
N TYR A 36 -2.20 -4.92 37.28
CA TYR A 36 -1.19 -5.92 37.59
C TYR A 36 -1.42 -6.60 38.95
N GLU A 37 -2.12 -5.97 39.89
CA GLU A 37 -2.41 -6.56 41.20
C GLU A 37 -3.86 -7.07 41.32
N GLU A 38 -3.96 -8.36 41.68
CA GLU A 38 -5.16 -9.13 42.08
C GLU A 38 -6.24 -9.50 41.04
N LYS A 39 -6.04 -10.67 40.42
CA LYS A 39 -7.01 -11.79 40.28
C LYS A 39 -6.32 -12.96 39.56
N GLU A 40 -6.88 -14.16 39.62
CA GLU A 40 -6.57 -15.21 38.63
C GLU A 40 -6.62 -14.54 37.24
N SER A 41 -5.46 -14.35 36.62
CA SER A 41 -5.37 -13.46 35.47
C SER A 41 -6.16 -14.06 34.32
N ASN A 42 -7.23 -13.41 33.90
CA ASN A 42 -7.99 -13.76 32.69
C ASN A 42 -7.22 -13.42 31.41
N SER A 43 -5.93 -13.12 31.49
CA SER A 43 -5.07 -12.83 30.35
C SER A 43 -4.31 -14.08 29.88
N TYR A 44 -4.01 -14.14 28.58
CA TYR A 44 -3.22 -15.21 27.96
C TYR A 44 -3.85 -16.62 28.08
N LEU A 45 -5.18 -16.69 28.05
CA LEU A 45 -5.95 -17.94 28.20
C LEU A 45 -5.58 -18.97 27.12
N ALA A 46 -5.20 -18.52 25.92
CA ALA A 46 -4.75 -19.38 24.83
C ALA A 46 -3.50 -20.22 25.16
N SER A 47 -2.70 -19.80 26.15
CA SER A 47 -1.52 -20.52 26.66
C SER A 47 -1.71 -21.11 28.06
N SER A 48 -2.95 -21.15 28.57
CA SER A 48 -3.24 -21.67 29.91
C SER A 48 -2.90 -23.15 30.04
N LYS A 49 -1.99 -23.47 30.96
CA LYS A 49 -1.65 -24.86 31.32
C LYS A 49 -2.84 -25.58 31.98
N GLY A 50 -3.68 -24.86 32.71
CA GLY A 50 -4.88 -25.40 33.35
C GLY A 50 -5.90 -25.90 32.33
N LEU A 51 -6.26 -25.03 31.36
CA LEU A 51 -7.18 -25.40 30.27
C LEU A 51 -6.66 -26.60 29.46
N LEU A 52 -5.33 -26.71 29.29
CA LEU A 52 -4.71 -27.83 28.59
C LEU A 52 -4.72 -29.13 29.41
N ALA A 53 -4.59 -29.05 30.73
CA ALA A 53 -4.65 -30.21 31.62
C ALA A 53 -6.07 -30.81 31.67
N GLU A 54 -7.11 -29.97 31.62
CA GLU A 54 -8.51 -30.39 31.60
C GLU A 54 -8.97 -30.94 30.23
N ALA A 55 -8.18 -30.72 29.18
CA ALA A 55 -8.48 -31.16 27.81
C ALA A 55 -8.27 -32.66 27.60
N THR A 56 -9.15 -33.45 28.21
CA THR A 56 -9.15 -34.92 28.13
C THR A 56 -9.83 -35.46 26.87
N LYS A 57 -10.66 -34.64 26.22
CA LYS A 57 -11.41 -35.05 25.02
C LYS A 57 -10.55 -34.90 23.76
N VAL A 58 -10.40 -35.99 23.02
CA VAL A 58 -9.83 -35.96 21.66
C VAL A 58 -10.91 -35.51 20.67
N LEU A 59 -10.52 -34.70 19.69
CA LEU A 59 -11.40 -34.27 18.63
C LEU A 59 -11.90 -35.48 17.83
N SER A 60 -13.19 -35.49 17.45
CA SER A 60 -13.77 -36.65 16.76
C SER A 60 -13.09 -36.87 15.40
N SER A 61 -13.06 -38.12 14.93
CA SER A 61 -12.51 -38.43 13.61
C SER A 61 -13.26 -37.72 12.49
N GLU A 62 -14.56 -37.47 12.68
CA GLU A 62 -15.38 -36.75 11.72
C GLU A 62 -15.03 -35.26 11.68
N ASP A 63 -14.90 -34.61 12.83
CA ASP A 63 -14.44 -33.21 12.91
C ASP A 63 -13.02 -33.06 12.33
N THR A 64 -12.14 -34.01 12.62
CA THR A 64 -10.77 -34.05 12.09
C THR A 64 -10.78 -34.18 10.56
N LYS A 65 -11.63 -35.04 9.99
CA LYS A 65 -11.84 -35.12 8.53
C LYS A 65 -12.44 -33.84 7.97
N ASN A 66 -13.38 -33.22 8.67
CA ASN A 66 -14.02 -31.99 8.21
C ASN A 66 -13.04 -30.81 8.16
N ILE A 67 -12.10 -30.73 9.11
CA ILE A 67 -11.06 -29.69 9.16
C ILE A 67 -9.91 -29.98 8.19
N PHE A 68 -9.31 -31.17 8.23
CA PHE A 68 -8.06 -31.49 7.52
C PHE A 68 -8.25 -32.28 6.21
N LYS A 69 -9.49 -32.64 5.88
CA LYS A 69 -9.89 -33.32 4.64
C LYS A 69 -9.05 -34.58 4.38
N ALA A 70 -8.58 -34.78 3.14
CA ALA A 70 -7.80 -35.97 2.75
C ALA A 70 -6.48 -36.13 3.55
N LYS A 71 -6.01 -35.08 4.22
CA LYS A 71 -4.79 -35.10 5.03
C LYS A 71 -5.05 -35.43 6.50
N ALA A 72 -6.30 -35.60 6.93
CA ALA A 72 -6.68 -35.93 8.31
C ALA A 72 -5.88 -37.10 8.91
N LYS A 73 -5.56 -38.12 8.12
CA LYS A 73 -4.77 -39.29 8.53
C LYS A 73 -3.36 -38.96 9.04
N TYR A 74 -2.82 -37.79 8.71
CA TYR A 74 -1.49 -37.34 9.15
C TYR A 74 -1.53 -36.53 10.46
N TYR A 75 -2.72 -36.20 10.97
CA TYR A 75 -2.88 -35.40 12.19
C TYR A 75 -3.44 -36.28 13.31
N SER A 76 -2.62 -36.57 14.32
CA SER A 76 -2.99 -37.36 15.50
C SER A 76 -2.89 -36.53 16.78
N GLY A 77 -3.60 -36.93 17.84
CA GLY A 77 -3.47 -36.31 19.16
C GLY A 77 -4.13 -34.93 19.28
N ILE A 78 -5.10 -34.61 18.42
CA ILE A 78 -5.80 -33.32 18.44
C ILE A 78 -6.74 -33.28 19.64
N ARG A 79 -6.40 -32.49 20.65
CA ARG A 79 -7.22 -32.30 21.85
C ARG A 79 -8.24 -31.19 21.61
N ALA A 80 -9.49 -31.45 21.97
CA ALA A 80 -10.54 -30.45 22.01
C ALA A 80 -10.47 -29.71 23.35
N ILE A 81 -10.31 -28.38 23.29
CA ILE A 81 -10.32 -27.51 24.48
C ILE A 81 -11.73 -26.94 24.65
N LYS A 82 -12.30 -27.07 25.84
CA LYS A 82 -13.56 -26.39 26.17
C LYS A 82 -13.23 -24.97 26.62
N THR A 83 -13.73 -23.98 25.89
CA THR A 83 -13.59 -22.56 26.23
C THR A 83 -14.95 -21.88 26.23
N THR A 84 -14.99 -20.62 26.67
CA THR A 84 -16.17 -19.75 26.58
C THR A 84 -16.46 -19.27 25.16
N LEU A 85 -15.47 -19.39 24.26
CA LEU A 85 -15.50 -18.89 22.89
C LEU A 85 -16.56 -19.61 22.05
N LYS A 86 -17.44 -18.84 21.40
CA LYS A 86 -18.49 -19.35 20.53
C LYS A 86 -18.41 -18.74 19.14
N HIS A 87 -18.92 -19.46 18.14
CA HIS A 87 -18.88 -19.05 16.74
C HIS A 87 -20.25 -19.24 16.07
N VAL A 88 -20.67 -18.26 15.27
CA VAL A 88 -21.87 -18.33 14.43
C VAL A 88 -21.65 -17.54 13.14
N THR A 89 -22.29 -17.89 12.03
CA THR A 89 -22.28 -17.06 10.82
C THR A 89 -23.64 -16.41 10.65
N ILE A 90 -23.67 -15.09 10.51
CA ILE A 90 -24.92 -14.31 10.38
C ILE A 90 -24.86 -13.34 9.21
N PHE A 91 -26.03 -12.95 8.72
CA PHE A 91 -26.19 -11.81 7.83
C PHE A 91 -26.35 -10.53 8.66
N ILE A 92 -25.50 -9.55 8.38
CA ILE A 92 -25.50 -8.25 9.05
C ILE A 92 -26.09 -7.21 8.09
N SER A 93 -27.33 -6.79 8.36
CA SER A 93 -27.98 -5.70 7.64
C SER A 93 -27.41 -4.33 8.05
N PRO A 94 -27.63 -3.26 7.25
CA PRO A 94 -27.29 -1.90 7.65
C PRO A 94 -27.93 -1.49 8.99
N GLU A 95 -29.16 -1.94 9.25
CA GLU A 95 -29.88 -1.70 10.50
C GLU A 95 -29.16 -2.36 11.68
N LEU A 96 -28.87 -3.66 11.55
CA LEU A 96 -28.17 -4.41 12.59
C LEU A 96 -26.77 -3.82 12.83
N ALA A 97 -26.04 -3.43 11.78
CA ALA A 97 -24.73 -2.81 11.92
C ALA A 97 -24.78 -1.48 12.69
N ARG A 98 -25.80 -0.64 12.45
CA ARG A 98 -26.02 0.59 13.22
C ARG A 98 -26.28 0.30 14.68
N ASP A 99 -27.15 -0.67 14.97
CA ASP A 99 -27.49 -1.04 16.35
C ASP A 99 -26.29 -1.65 17.09
N MET A 100 -25.52 -2.50 16.41
CA MET A 100 -24.26 -3.03 16.93
C MET A 100 -23.29 -1.89 17.28
N LEU A 101 -23.04 -0.95 16.37
CA LEU A 101 -22.16 0.19 16.66
C LEU A 101 -22.69 1.07 17.80
N ARG A 102 -24.02 1.24 17.89
CA ARG A 102 -24.68 2.07 18.90
C ARG A 102 -24.65 1.46 20.30
N PHE A 103 -24.92 0.16 20.43
CA PHE A 103 -25.17 -0.48 21.73
C PHE A 103 -24.00 -1.32 22.25
N SER A 104 -23.10 -1.77 21.36
CA SER A 104 -22.04 -2.72 21.71
C SER A 104 -20.62 -2.18 21.52
N SER A 105 -20.43 -0.89 21.28
CA SER A 105 -19.07 -0.36 21.09
C SER A 105 -18.36 -0.07 22.42
N ARG A 106 -17.02 -0.11 22.42
CA ARG A 106 -16.21 -0.13 23.65
C ARG A 106 -16.46 1.02 24.63
N GLY A 107 -16.79 2.22 24.13
CA GLY A 107 -17.14 3.37 24.97
C GLY A 107 -18.61 3.47 25.39
N VAL A 108 -19.47 2.59 24.86
CA VAL A 108 -20.89 2.48 25.24
C VAL A 108 -21.06 1.45 26.34
N VAL A 109 -20.42 0.29 26.19
CA VAL A 109 -20.46 -0.80 27.17
C VAL A 109 -19.53 -0.49 28.34
N ASN A 110 -18.29 -0.05 28.07
CA ASN A 110 -17.34 0.36 29.09
C ASN A 110 -16.93 1.83 28.93
N ARG A 111 -17.53 2.70 29.76
CA ARG A 111 -17.33 4.15 29.68
C ARG A 111 -15.88 4.60 29.91
N GLU A 112 -15.04 3.75 30.50
CA GLU A 112 -13.63 4.06 30.75
C GLU A 112 -12.74 3.81 29.52
N ASN A 113 -13.24 3.06 28.53
CA ASN A 113 -12.53 2.70 27.33
C ASN A 113 -12.99 3.52 26.11
N LYS A 114 -12.09 3.70 25.13
CA LYS A 114 -12.41 4.35 23.86
C LYS A 114 -12.04 3.45 22.68
N ASN A 115 -12.86 3.50 21.63
CA ASN A 115 -12.56 2.84 20.36
C ASN A 115 -11.34 3.46 19.68
N ARG A 116 -10.61 2.65 18.91
CA ARG A 116 -9.62 3.17 17.97
C ARG A 116 -10.29 4.13 16.98
N LYS A 117 -9.59 5.20 16.60
CA LYS A 117 -10.06 6.11 15.55
C LYS A 117 -10.23 5.33 14.24
N LEU A 118 -11.42 5.40 13.65
CA LEU A 118 -11.69 4.76 12.37
C LEU A 118 -11.01 5.50 11.22
N SER A 119 -10.55 4.74 10.24
CA SER A 119 -9.97 5.28 9.02
C SER A 119 -11.08 5.42 7.99
N ARG A 120 -11.53 6.66 7.72
CA ARG A 120 -12.56 6.94 6.72
C ARG A 120 -12.19 6.40 5.34
N THR A 121 -10.90 6.44 5.00
CA THR A 121 -10.38 5.86 3.75
C THR A 121 -10.59 4.35 3.68
N LYS A 122 -10.42 3.60 4.78
CA LYS A 122 -10.69 2.15 4.81
C LYS A 122 -12.19 1.87 4.72
N VAL A 123 -13.00 2.59 5.50
CA VAL A 123 -14.47 2.46 5.50
C VAL A 123 -15.03 2.65 4.10
N LYS A 124 -14.68 3.75 3.43
CA LYS A 124 -15.15 4.06 2.08
C LYS A 124 -14.81 2.96 1.08
N LYS A 125 -13.59 2.41 1.15
CA LYS A 125 -13.16 1.31 0.28
C LYS A 125 -13.96 0.04 0.50
N TYR A 126 -14.20 -0.33 1.76
CA TYR A 126 -15.01 -1.49 2.09
C TYR A 126 -16.46 -1.28 1.61
N ALA A 127 -17.00 -0.08 1.80
CA ALA A 127 -18.34 0.27 1.35
C ALA A 127 -18.47 0.18 -0.17
N GLU A 128 -17.47 0.63 -0.93
CA GLU A 128 -17.41 0.49 -2.38
C GLU A 128 -17.36 -0.99 -2.82
N ALA A 129 -16.57 -1.83 -2.15
CA ALA A 129 -16.49 -3.26 -2.46
C ALA A 129 -17.82 -3.99 -2.16
N MET A 130 -18.48 -3.65 -1.04
CA MET A 130 -19.80 -4.16 -0.68
C MET A 130 -20.86 -3.74 -1.71
N LYS A 131 -20.91 -2.45 -2.09
CA LYS A 131 -21.81 -1.93 -3.14
C LYS A 131 -21.63 -2.66 -4.47
N LYS A 132 -20.39 -2.97 -4.85
CA LYS A 132 -20.05 -3.70 -6.08
C LYS A 132 -20.31 -5.21 -6.00
N ARG A 133 -20.80 -5.73 -4.87
CA ARG A 133 -20.94 -7.18 -4.60
C ARG A 133 -19.61 -7.94 -4.76
N GLN A 134 -18.50 -7.27 -4.46
CA GLN A 134 -17.14 -7.81 -4.48
C GLN A 134 -16.61 -8.05 -3.06
N TRP A 135 -17.50 -8.12 -2.07
CA TRP A 135 -17.15 -8.40 -0.68
C TRP A 135 -17.18 -9.91 -0.41
N CYS A 136 -16.03 -10.49 -0.09
CA CYS A 136 -15.91 -11.93 0.13
C CYS A 136 -16.28 -12.34 1.55
N LEU A 137 -16.89 -13.52 1.70
CA LEU A 137 -16.99 -14.20 2.99
C LEU A 137 -15.59 -14.70 3.38
N THR A 138 -14.93 -14.00 4.29
CA THR A 138 -13.61 -14.38 4.81
C THR A 138 -13.75 -15.12 6.14
N GLY A 139 -12.68 -15.81 6.55
CA GLY A 139 -12.58 -16.36 7.91
C GLY A 139 -12.31 -15.31 8.99
N GLU A 140 -12.37 -14.02 8.69
CA GLU A 140 -12.12 -12.95 9.66
C GLU A 140 -13.43 -12.58 10.36
N PRO A 141 -13.59 -12.86 11.67
CA PRO A 141 -14.87 -12.67 12.35
C PRO A 141 -15.11 -11.21 12.77
N ILE A 142 -16.37 -10.87 13.04
CA ILE A 142 -16.73 -9.82 14.00
C ILE A 142 -16.49 -10.42 15.39
N ILE A 143 -15.72 -9.76 16.23
CA ILE A 143 -15.33 -10.28 17.55
C ILE A 143 -16.06 -9.49 18.62
N ILE A 144 -16.74 -10.19 19.52
CA ILE A 144 -17.52 -9.61 20.62
C ILE A 144 -17.01 -10.17 21.97
N SER A 145 -16.76 -9.30 22.94
CA SER A 145 -16.37 -9.68 24.31
C SER A 145 -17.51 -10.38 25.05
N ALA A 146 -17.22 -10.94 26.23
CA ALA A 146 -18.24 -11.48 27.12
C ALA A 146 -19.26 -10.44 27.58
N ASP A 147 -18.85 -9.18 27.71
CA ASP A 147 -19.72 -8.05 28.12
C ASP A 147 -20.52 -7.46 26.94
N GLY A 148 -20.34 -8.01 25.73
CA GLY A 148 -20.97 -7.51 24.54
C GLY A 148 -20.21 -6.37 23.85
N GLU A 149 -18.93 -6.13 24.16
CA GLU A 149 -18.12 -5.14 23.44
C GLU A 149 -17.67 -5.66 22.08
N ILE A 150 -17.82 -4.87 21.02
CA ILE A 150 -17.19 -5.14 19.73
C ILE A 150 -15.68 -4.91 19.88
N LEU A 151 -14.90 -5.97 19.78
CA LEU A 151 -13.44 -5.94 19.80
C LEU A 151 -12.85 -5.82 18.39
N ASN A 152 -13.50 -6.44 17.40
CA ASN A 152 -13.10 -6.37 15.98
C ASN A 152 -14.29 -6.20 15.05
N GLY A 153 -14.08 -5.54 13.91
CA GLY A 153 -15.07 -5.42 12.84
C GLY A 153 -15.67 -4.04 12.65
N HIS A 154 -15.30 -3.05 13.47
CA HIS A 154 -15.85 -1.69 13.40
C HIS A 154 -15.81 -1.08 11.98
N HIS A 155 -14.71 -1.23 11.24
CA HIS A 155 -14.61 -0.72 9.86
C HIS A 155 -15.60 -1.40 8.90
N ARG A 156 -15.92 -2.68 9.12
CA ARG A 156 -16.85 -3.47 8.28
C ARG A 156 -18.29 -3.11 8.59
N LEU A 157 -18.62 -2.92 9.87
CA LEU A 157 -19.94 -2.43 10.31
C LEU A 157 -20.21 -1.02 9.78
N GLU A 158 -19.25 -0.10 9.94
CA GLU A 158 -19.38 1.28 9.44
C GLU A 158 -19.48 1.29 7.90
N ALA A 159 -18.70 0.46 7.22
CA ALA A 159 -18.75 0.35 5.76
C ALA A 159 -20.10 -0.16 5.26
N THR A 160 -20.74 -1.09 5.99
CA THR A 160 -22.08 -1.60 5.68
C THR A 160 -23.14 -0.51 5.83
N CYS A 161 -23.04 0.30 6.90
CA CYS A 161 -23.86 1.49 7.08
C CYS A 161 -23.69 2.49 5.93
N GLU A 162 -22.45 2.77 5.51
CA GLU A 162 -22.14 3.68 4.39
C GLU A 162 -22.52 3.10 3.01
N ALA A 163 -22.47 1.77 2.86
CA ALA A 163 -22.79 1.06 1.64
C ALA A 163 -24.31 0.96 1.42
N GLY A 164 -25.10 0.92 2.48
CA GLY A 164 -26.54 0.64 2.41
C GLY A 164 -26.86 -0.79 1.97
N VAL A 165 -25.88 -1.71 2.05
CA VAL A 165 -26.04 -3.13 1.71
C VAL A 165 -25.39 -3.98 2.79
N GLY A 166 -26.07 -5.05 3.22
CA GLY A 166 -25.58 -5.96 4.24
C GLY A 166 -24.50 -6.93 3.74
N PHE A 167 -23.85 -7.61 4.67
CA PHE A 167 -22.83 -8.64 4.37
C PHE A 167 -22.95 -9.83 5.31
N ILE A 168 -22.44 -10.98 4.89
CA ILE A 168 -22.37 -12.19 5.72
C ILE A 168 -21.00 -12.22 6.40
N ALA A 169 -20.97 -12.52 7.70
CA ALA A 169 -19.72 -12.66 8.43
C ALA A 169 -19.80 -13.74 9.52
N PRO A 170 -18.69 -14.43 9.80
CA PRO A 170 -18.55 -15.16 11.05
C PRO A 170 -18.52 -14.16 12.21
N VAL A 171 -19.13 -14.53 13.32
CA VAL A 171 -19.15 -13.82 14.60
C VAL A 171 -18.57 -14.75 15.63
N THR A 172 -17.52 -14.27 16.28
CA THR A 172 -16.91 -14.92 17.44
C THR A 172 -17.27 -14.12 18.67
N TYR A 173 -17.92 -14.74 19.66
CA TYR A 173 -18.44 -14.04 20.83
C TYR A 173 -18.09 -14.79 22.13
N ASN A 174 -18.34 -14.14 23.27
CA ASN A 174 -17.89 -14.58 24.60
C ASN A 174 -16.36 -14.62 24.74
N VAL A 175 -15.64 -13.63 24.19
CA VAL A 175 -14.21 -13.47 24.46
C VAL A 175 -14.03 -12.92 25.87
N THR A 176 -13.42 -13.71 26.75
CA THR A 176 -13.15 -13.37 28.16
C THR A 176 -11.69 -12.99 28.42
N ASP A 177 -10.82 -13.07 27.42
CA ASP A 177 -9.41 -12.72 27.59
C ASP A 177 -9.21 -11.20 27.48
N ASP A 178 -8.82 -10.58 28.59
CA ASP A 178 -8.74 -9.12 28.74
C ASP A 178 -7.69 -8.48 27.83
N LEU A 179 -6.67 -9.23 27.40
CA LEU A 179 -5.65 -8.74 26.46
C LEU A 179 -5.96 -9.09 25.01
N SER A 180 -7.03 -9.84 24.74
CA SER A 180 -7.39 -10.25 23.37
C SER A 180 -7.47 -9.05 22.42
N PHE A 181 -8.08 -7.95 22.85
CA PHE A 181 -8.21 -6.75 22.03
C PHE A 181 -6.88 -6.16 21.57
N ALA A 182 -5.82 -6.28 22.38
CA ALA A 182 -4.51 -5.71 22.09
C ALA A 182 -3.75 -6.54 21.04
N HIS A 183 -4.17 -7.80 20.83
CA HIS A 183 -3.58 -8.73 19.88
C HIS A 183 -4.42 -8.92 18.60
N ILE A 184 -5.60 -8.31 18.51
CA ILE A 184 -6.42 -8.29 17.29
C ILE A 184 -5.76 -7.40 16.23
N ASP A 185 -5.71 -7.90 14.99
CA ASP A 185 -5.08 -7.24 13.84
C ASP A 185 -3.56 -6.97 14.02
N VAL A 186 -2.89 -7.61 15.00
CA VAL A 186 -1.44 -7.52 15.20
C VAL A 186 -0.73 -8.50 14.28
N GLY A 187 -0.69 -8.16 12.99
CA GLY A 187 -0.02 -8.94 11.96
C GLY A 187 0.15 -8.16 10.67
N ASN A 188 1.09 -8.58 9.81
CA ASN A 188 1.27 -7.94 8.51
C ASN A 188 0.06 -8.21 7.61
N MET A 189 -0.57 -7.13 7.12
CA MET A 189 -1.59 -7.24 6.08
C MET A 189 -0.98 -7.88 4.83
N ARG A 190 -1.65 -8.88 4.25
CA ARG A 190 -1.18 -9.52 3.01
C ARG A 190 -0.88 -8.46 1.95
N SER A 191 0.33 -8.49 1.41
CA SER A 191 0.73 -7.59 0.33
C SER A 191 0.05 -8.02 -0.98
N ARG A 192 0.01 -7.11 -1.96
CA ARG A 192 -0.50 -7.42 -3.31
C ARG A 192 0.30 -8.55 -3.96
N ALA A 193 1.63 -8.54 -3.78
CA ALA A 193 2.49 -9.62 -4.27
C ALA A 193 2.18 -10.95 -3.59
N GLN A 194 1.99 -10.98 -2.26
CA GLN A 194 1.62 -12.21 -1.55
C GLN A 194 0.28 -12.77 -2.01
N VAL A 195 -0.71 -11.92 -2.29
CA VAL A 195 -1.98 -12.38 -2.86
C VAL A 195 -1.79 -12.97 -4.26
N LEU A 196 -0.94 -12.38 -5.10
CA LEU A 196 -0.61 -12.95 -6.41
C LEU A 196 0.15 -14.29 -6.29
N GLU A 197 1.10 -14.42 -5.37
CA GLU A 197 1.80 -15.69 -5.09
C GLU A 197 0.81 -16.77 -4.66
N MET A 198 -0.10 -16.43 -3.75
CA MET A 198 -1.16 -17.34 -3.31
C MET A 198 -2.13 -17.72 -4.44
N ALA A 199 -2.30 -16.86 -5.43
CA ALA A 199 -3.11 -17.13 -6.63
C ALA A 199 -2.36 -17.99 -7.68
N GLY A 200 -1.09 -18.35 -7.43
CA GLY A 200 -0.34 -19.26 -8.28
C GLY A 200 0.33 -18.61 -9.50
N VAL A 201 0.61 -17.31 -9.47
CA VAL A 201 1.36 -16.66 -10.56
C VAL A 201 2.76 -17.29 -10.70
N THR A 202 3.18 -17.55 -11.94
CA THR A 202 4.46 -18.23 -12.24
C THR A 202 5.63 -17.27 -12.45
N VAL A 203 5.33 -15.98 -12.62
CA VAL A 203 6.31 -14.89 -12.73
C VAL A 203 6.54 -14.24 -11.37
N SER A 204 7.56 -13.37 -11.26
CA SER A 204 7.82 -12.61 -10.03
C SER A 204 6.60 -11.78 -9.60
N ALA A 205 5.93 -12.21 -8.53
CA ALA A 205 4.73 -11.55 -8.01
C ALA A 205 5.00 -10.11 -7.55
N ASN A 206 6.21 -9.85 -7.04
CA ASN A 206 6.65 -8.51 -6.68
C ASN A 206 6.73 -7.58 -7.90
N VAL A 207 7.29 -8.06 -9.01
CA VAL A 207 7.38 -7.28 -10.25
C VAL A 207 5.99 -7.11 -10.86
N LEU A 208 5.22 -8.19 -10.98
CA LEU A 208 3.87 -8.19 -11.53
C LEU A 208 2.94 -7.25 -10.75
N SER A 209 3.00 -7.26 -9.41
CA SER A 209 2.23 -6.32 -8.59
C SER A 209 2.58 -4.87 -8.91
N ARG A 210 3.85 -4.53 -9.13
CA ARG A 210 4.26 -3.13 -9.43
C ARG A 210 3.82 -2.72 -10.82
N VAL A 211 3.94 -3.60 -11.81
CA VAL A 211 3.48 -3.37 -13.19
C VAL A 211 1.96 -3.19 -13.23
N ALA A 212 1.21 -4.06 -12.56
CA ALA A 212 -0.25 -3.95 -12.46
C ALA A 212 -0.70 -2.62 -11.81
N MET A 213 -0.03 -2.19 -10.73
CA MET A 213 -0.32 -0.90 -10.11
C MET A 213 -0.03 0.28 -11.04
N LEU A 214 1.07 0.25 -11.81
CA LEU A 214 1.41 1.29 -12.79
C LEU A 214 0.39 1.33 -13.93
N ALA A 215 0.05 0.18 -14.51
CA ALA A 215 -0.92 0.05 -15.60
C ALA A 215 -2.31 0.55 -15.19
N LYS A 216 -2.81 0.09 -14.04
CA LYS A 216 -4.09 0.54 -13.53
C LYS A 216 -4.10 2.03 -13.18
N ALA A 217 -3.02 2.55 -12.58
CA ALA A 217 -2.89 3.99 -12.30
C ALA A 217 -2.87 4.81 -13.60
N PHE A 218 -2.22 4.31 -14.64
CA PHE A 218 -2.19 4.95 -15.97
C PHE A 218 -3.59 5.00 -16.59
N GLU A 219 -4.34 3.90 -16.56
CA GLU A 219 -5.72 3.84 -17.07
C GLU A 219 -6.69 4.75 -16.32
N MET A 220 -6.51 4.90 -15.00
CA MET A 220 -7.33 5.83 -14.20
C MET A 220 -6.99 7.30 -14.43
N THR A 221 -5.87 7.60 -15.11
CA THR A 221 -5.44 8.97 -15.34
C THR A 221 -6.22 9.58 -16.51
N LYS A 222 -7.18 10.47 -16.21
CA LYS A 222 -8.03 11.14 -17.22
C LYS A 222 -7.24 11.77 -18.38
N ASN A 223 -6.15 12.47 -18.07
CA ASN A 223 -5.21 12.99 -19.07
C ASN A 223 -3.90 12.18 -18.98
N PRO A 224 -3.61 11.26 -19.92
CA PRO A 224 -2.45 10.39 -19.81
C PRO A 224 -1.11 11.15 -19.85
N PHE A 225 -1.05 12.34 -20.46
CA PHE A 225 0.12 13.23 -20.42
C PHE A 225 0.40 13.80 -19.01
N ALA A 226 -0.59 13.73 -18.11
CA ALA A 226 -0.48 14.11 -16.71
C ALA A 226 -0.18 12.94 -15.77
N PHE A 227 0.10 11.74 -16.29
CA PHE A 227 0.44 10.57 -15.47
C PHE A 227 1.68 10.84 -14.61
N ARG A 228 1.60 10.48 -13.32
CA ARG A 228 2.68 10.68 -12.33
C ARG A 228 2.92 9.44 -11.47
N GLY A 229 2.72 8.26 -12.05
CA GLY A 229 2.96 6.99 -11.38
C GLY A 229 1.81 6.61 -10.45
N THR A 230 2.12 5.89 -9.38
CA THR A 230 1.13 5.39 -8.42
C THR A 230 0.89 6.34 -7.25
N GLN A 231 1.44 7.56 -7.27
CA GLN A 231 1.29 8.53 -6.19
C GLN A 231 -0.17 8.94 -6.03
N GLY A 232 -0.68 8.91 -4.80
CA GLY A 232 -2.10 9.18 -4.51
C GLY A 232 -3.07 8.05 -4.86
N THR A 233 -2.58 6.92 -5.38
CA THR A 233 -3.40 5.72 -5.61
C THR A 233 -3.38 4.81 -4.38
N SER A 234 -4.42 3.97 -4.22
CA SER A 234 -4.51 3.10 -3.04
C SER A 234 -5.27 1.80 -3.33
N PHE A 235 -4.68 0.94 -4.18
CA PHE A 235 -5.30 -0.30 -4.66
C PHE A 235 -5.36 -1.42 -3.62
N GLN A 236 -6.44 -2.19 -3.53
CA GLN A 236 -6.46 -3.35 -2.62
C GLN A 236 -5.72 -4.56 -3.22
N PRO A 237 -5.20 -5.50 -2.39
CA PRO A 237 -4.64 -6.76 -2.90
C PRO A 237 -5.57 -7.53 -3.83
N ALA A 238 -6.84 -7.70 -3.44
CA ALA A 238 -7.86 -8.35 -4.26
C ALA A 238 -8.15 -7.58 -5.56
N GLU A 239 -8.11 -6.25 -5.52
CA GLU A 239 -8.31 -5.40 -6.71
C GLU A 239 -7.16 -5.57 -7.71
N ILE A 240 -5.92 -5.74 -7.23
CA ILE A 240 -4.77 -6.01 -8.10
C ILE A 240 -4.81 -7.43 -8.65
N LEU A 241 -5.23 -8.40 -7.86
CA LEU A 241 -5.45 -9.78 -8.33
C LEU A 241 -6.45 -9.79 -9.50
N ALA A 242 -7.65 -9.23 -9.31
CA ALA A 242 -8.67 -9.16 -10.35
C ALA A 242 -8.19 -8.41 -11.60
N TYR A 243 -7.40 -7.34 -11.42
CA TYR A 243 -6.81 -6.61 -12.54
C TYR A 243 -5.81 -7.46 -13.32
N VAL A 244 -4.94 -8.21 -12.64
CA VAL A 244 -3.99 -9.14 -13.28
C VAL A 244 -4.72 -10.27 -14.01
N GLU A 245 -5.76 -10.86 -13.41
CA GLU A 245 -6.57 -11.91 -14.04
C GLU A 245 -7.23 -11.43 -15.34
N SER A 246 -7.63 -10.16 -15.39
CA SER A 246 -8.26 -9.54 -16.57
C SER A 246 -7.25 -8.99 -17.59
N ASN A 247 -5.96 -8.96 -17.28
CA ASN A 247 -4.89 -8.39 -18.12
C ASN A 247 -3.66 -9.31 -18.11
N GLN A 248 -3.82 -10.53 -18.66
CA GLN A 248 -2.78 -11.57 -18.67
C GLN A 248 -1.49 -11.15 -19.39
N GLU A 249 -1.58 -10.20 -20.32
CA GLU A 249 -0.47 -9.63 -21.06
C GLU A 249 0.54 -8.87 -20.16
N LEU A 250 0.13 -8.47 -18.95
CA LEU A 250 1.05 -7.96 -17.92
C LEU A 250 2.06 -9.03 -17.54
N ALA A 251 1.61 -10.27 -17.32
CA ALA A 251 2.48 -11.39 -16.94
C ALA A 251 3.42 -11.78 -18.09
N LEU A 252 2.95 -11.73 -19.34
CA LEU A 252 3.79 -11.95 -20.53
C LEU A 252 4.93 -10.93 -20.60
N SER A 253 4.63 -9.66 -20.33
CA SER A 253 5.64 -8.59 -20.31
C SER A 253 6.65 -8.76 -19.18
N VAL A 254 6.20 -9.22 -18.00
CA VAL A 254 7.09 -9.54 -16.87
C VAL A 254 7.99 -10.72 -17.19
N ASP A 255 7.46 -11.81 -17.75
CA ASP A 255 8.24 -13.00 -18.11
C ASP A 255 9.32 -12.68 -19.17
N PHE A 256 8.93 -11.95 -20.22
CA PHE A 256 9.85 -11.51 -21.27
C PHE A 256 11.02 -10.71 -20.69
N VAL A 257 10.74 -9.67 -19.90
CA VAL A 257 11.78 -8.82 -19.30
C VAL A 257 12.65 -9.59 -18.31
N ALA A 258 12.05 -10.46 -17.48
CA ALA A 258 12.79 -11.25 -16.50
C ALA A 258 13.84 -12.14 -17.17
N LYS A 259 13.53 -12.74 -18.32
CA LYS A 259 14.49 -13.57 -19.10
C LYS A 259 15.71 -12.77 -19.57
N ILE A 260 15.51 -11.52 -19.99
CA ILE A 260 16.60 -10.65 -20.49
C ILE A 260 17.41 -10.10 -19.32
N VAL A 261 16.75 -9.51 -18.31
CA VAL A 261 17.43 -8.92 -17.15
C VAL A 261 18.21 -9.97 -16.37
N LYS A 262 17.71 -11.21 -16.27
CA LYS A 262 18.46 -12.32 -15.65
C LYS A 262 19.78 -12.60 -16.38
N ARG A 263 19.81 -12.52 -17.71
CA ARG A 263 21.01 -12.75 -18.53
C ARG A 263 21.96 -11.55 -18.54
N HIS A 264 21.40 -10.34 -18.50
CA HIS A 264 22.13 -9.07 -18.64
C HIS A 264 21.96 -8.18 -17.40
N ARG A 265 22.18 -8.78 -16.22
CA ARG A 265 21.91 -8.13 -14.94
C ARG A 265 22.82 -6.93 -14.69
N LEU A 266 24.07 -7.00 -15.13
CA LEU A 266 25.09 -5.97 -14.89
C LEU A 266 24.90 -4.77 -15.83
N GLU A 267 24.32 -5.01 -17.00
CA GLU A 267 24.06 -4.03 -18.04
C GLU A 267 22.72 -3.31 -17.85
N SER A 268 21.87 -3.83 -16.97
CA SER A 268 20.53 -3.31 -16.71
C SER A 268 20.57 -1.99 -15.91
N GLN A 269 20.09 -0.91 -16.53
CA GLN A 269 20.09 0.45 -15.94
C GLN A 269 18.76 0.87 -15.26
N ALA A 270 17.76 -0.02 -15.25
CA ALA A 270 16.48 0.22 -14.62
C ALA A 270 15.91 -1.07 -14.02
N SER A 271 14.88 -0.96 -13.19
CA SER A 271 14.26 -2.15 -12.57
C SER A 271 13.42 -2.93 -13.59
N GLU A 272 13.27 -4.24 -13.36
CA GLU A 272 12.40 -5.11 -14.17
C GLU A 272 10.99 -4.55 -14.29
N ALA A 273 10.44 -3.95 -13.23
CA ALA A 273 9.11 -3.35 -13.25
C ALA A 273 9.01 -2.15 -14.22
N ILE A 274 10.07 -1.36 -14.39
CA ILE A 274 10.10 -0.24 -15.34
C ILE A 274 10.08 -0.78 -16.77
N TYR A 275 10.95 -1.73 -17.09
CA TYR A 275 11.00 -2.32 -18.43
C TYR A 275 9.74 -3.10 -18.76
N ALA A 276 9.20 -3.89 -17.83
CA ALA A 276 7.99 -4.67 -18.05
C ALA A 276 6.76 -3.78 -18.24
N PHE A 277 6.65 -2.69 -17.47
CA PHE A 277 5.59 -1.69 -17.70
C PHE A 277 5.75 -0.96 -19.03
N ALA A 278 6.99 -0.64 -19.42
CA ALA A 278 7.26 -0.03 -20.73
C ALA A 278 6.89 -0.96 -21.89
N HIS A 279 7.30 -2.23 -21.81
CA HIS A 279 6.95 -3.27 -22.78
C HIS A 279 5.43 -3.42 -22.93
N TYR A 280 4.74 -3.59 -21.80
CA TYR A 280 3.29 -3.69 -21.76
C TYR A 280 2.60 -2.51 -22.44
N LEU A 281 2.99 -1.28 -22.06
CA LEU A 281 2.33 -0.08 -22.56
C LEU A 281 2.61 0.18 -24.04
N ILE A 282 3.82 -0.14 -24.52
CA ILE A 282 4.14 -0.10 -25.95
C ILE A 282 3.22 -1.05 -26.71
N LYS A 283 3.15 -2.33 -26.33
CA LYS A 283 2.32 -3.33 -27.01
C LYS A 283 0.83 -2.96 -27.00
N LYS A 284 0.30 -2.59 -25.83
CA LYS A 284 -1.10 -2.19 -25.68
C LYS A 284 -1.46 -0.97 -26.53
N ASN A 285 -0.53 -0.05 -26.76
CA ASN A 285 -0.77 1.11 -27.61
C ASN A 285 -0.59 0.81 -29.09
N LEU A 286 0.32 -0.10 -29.47
CA LEU A 286 0.46 -0.57 -30.84
C LEU A 286 -0.80 -1.27 -31.33
N GLU A 287 -1.41 -2.12 -30.51
CA GLU A 287 -2.70 -2.78 -30.82
C GLU A 287 -3.83 -1.78 -31.15
N LYS A 288 -3.74 -0.55 -30.64
CA LYS A 288 -4.71 0.53 -30.88
C LYS A 288 -4.30 1.49 -31.99
N SER A 289 -3.09 1.34 -32.54
CA SER A 289 -2.52 2.26 -33.51
C SER A 289 -2.61 1.70 -34.92
N GLN A 290 -2.46 2.55 -35.93
CA GLN A 290 -2.52 2.17 -37.35
C GLN A 290 -1.13 1.85 -37.95
N PHE A 291 -0.09 1.74 -37.13
CA PHE A 291 1.25 1.43 -37.62
C PHE A 291 1.32 -0.03 -38.08
N GLN A 292 1.73 -0.27 -39.34
CA GLN A 292 1.78 -1.60 -39.94
C GLN A 292 3.22 -2.08 -40.22
N ASP A 293 4.13 -1.15 -40.54
CA ASP A 293 5.55 -1.44 -40.78
C ASP A 293 6.44 -0.79 -39.71
N PHE A 294 7.24 -1.61 -39.04
CA PHE A 294 8.18 -1.17 -38.01
C PHE A 294 9.60 -1.58 -38.37
N SER A 295 10.56 -0.67 -38.18
CA SER A 295 11.99 -0.97 -38.30
C SER A 295 12.47 -1.98 -37.24
N ILE A 296 11.76 -2.06 -36.11
CA ILE A 296 12.12 -2.87 -34.94
C ILE A 296 10.88 -3.28 -34.15
N THR A 297 10.90 -4.48 -33.56
CA THR A 297 9.83 -4.93 -32.65
C THR A 297 10.03 -4.37 -31.23
N PRO A 298 8.96 -4.23 -30.42
CA PRO A 298 9.08 -3.85 -29.01
C PRO A 298 10.05 -4.73 -28.23
N GLU A 299 10.05 -6.04 -28.53
CA GLU A 299 10.92 -7.03 -27.91
C GLU A 299 12.39 -6.79 -28.30
N LEU A 300 12.70 -6.53 -29.57
CA LEU A 300 14.08 -6.25 -30.00
C LEU A 300 14.57 -4.90 -29.45
N TYR A 301 13.72 -3.87 -29.49
CA TYR A 301 14.01 -2.55 -28.91
C TYR A 301 14.38 -2.65 -27.43
N LEU A 302 13.54 -3.28 -26.60
CA LEU A 302 13.85 -3.42 -25.18
C LEU A 302 15.01 -4.38 -24.91
N THR A 303 15.22 -5.39 -25.73
CA THR A 303 16.41 -6.24 -25.62
C THR A 303 17.67 -5.39 -25.76
N ARG A 304 17.78 -4.57 -26.80
CA ARG A 304 18.90 -3.65 -27.02
C ARG A 304 19.06 -2.62 -25.90
N VAL A 305 17.95 -2.02 -25.45
CA VAL A 305 17.96 -1.07 -24.32
C VAL A 305 18.42 -1.73 -23.01
N ILE A 306 18.11 -3.00 -22.76
CA ILE A 306 18.50 -3.69 -21.52
C ILE A 306 19.94 -4.22 -21.61
N SER A 307 20.31 -4.85 -22.73
CA SER A 307 21.53 -5.64 -22.86
C SER A 307 22.71 -4.92 -23.52
N SER A 308 22.50 -3.74 -24.11
CA SER A 308 23.46 -3.06 -25.01
C SER A 308 23.91 -3.83 -26.25
N LEU A 309 23.30 -4.98 -26.55
CA LEU A 309 23.69 -5.78 -27.72
C LEU A 309 23.29 -5.08 -29.02
N GLY A 310 24.21 -5.06 -30.00
CA GLY A 310 23.96 -4.51 -31.33
C GLY A 310 23.85 -2.99 -31.38
N LEU A 311 24.50 -2.29 -30.44
CA LEU A 311 24.70 -0.84 -30.49
C LEU A 311 26.09 -0.56 -31.07
N GLU A 312 26.14 0.21 -32.14
CA GLU A 312 27.36 0.47 -32.93
C GLU A 312 27.71 1.96 -32.96
N SER A 313 26.74 2.85 -32.71
CA SER A 313 26.91 4.30 -32.76
C SER A 313 26.24 5.02 -31.59
N GLU A 314 26.75 6.20 -31.24
CA GLU A 314 26.07 7.11 -30.29
C GLU A 314 24.75 7.67 -30.85
N ASP A 315 24.59 7.61 -32.18
CA ASP A 315 23.36 8.01 -32.87
C ASP A 315 22.25 6.97 -32.71
N ASP A 316 22.56 5.73 -32.31
CA ASP A 316 21.56 4.69 -32.09
C ASP A 316 20.54 5.13 -31.03
N ILE A 317 19.25 5.00 -31.35
CA ILE A 317 18.15 5.44 -30.49
C ILE A 317 18.27 4.77 -29.11
N GLU A 318 18.54 3.47 -29.08
CA GLU A 318 18.70 2.69 -27.86
C GLU A 318 19.95 3.09 -27.07
N PHE A 319 21.04 3.49 -27.74
CA PHE A 319 22.22 4.05 -27.09
C PHE A 319 21.87 5.36 -26.38
N GLN A 320 21.14 6.26 -27.05
CA GLN A 320 20.71 7.52 -26.44
C GLN A 320 19.79 7.31 -25.23
N VAL A 321 18.87 6.33 -25.31
CA VAL A 321 18.04 5.91 -24.16
C VAL A 321 18.93 5.44 -23.01
N ARG A 322 19.84 4.50 -23.27
CA ARG A 322 20.75 3.94 -22.25
C ARG A 322 21.64 5.00 -21.62
N ASN A 323 22.19 5.91 -22.43
CA ASN A 323 23.02 7.01 -21.96
C ASN A 323 22.24 7.88 -20.96
N TYR A 324 20.97 8.23 -21.27
CA TYR A 324 20.13 8.94 -20.31
C TYR A 324 19.81 8.11 -19.07
N LEU A 325 19.46 6.82 -19.21
CA LEU A 325 19.18 5.94 -18.06
C LEU A 325 20.39 5.83 -17.12
N GLN A 326 21.60 5.77 -17.66
CA GLN A 326 22.85 5.74 -16.89
C GLN A 326 22.97 6.95 -15.98
N THR A 327 22.61 8.16 -16.45
CA THR A 327 22.70 9.39 -15.63
C THR A 327 21.82 9.37 -14.37
N ILE A 328 20.79 8.52 -14.34
CA ILE A 328 19.80 8.43 -13.25
C ILE A 328 19.68 7.00 -12.69
N VAL A 329 20.65 6.12 -12.96
CA VAL A 329 20.59 4.70 -12.58
C VAL A 329 20.47 4.54 -11.06
N HIS A 330 21.27 5.30 -10.30
CA HIS A 330 21.31 5.27 -8.83
C HIS A 330 20.11 5.95 -8.17
N GLU A 331 19.24 6.62 -8.93
CA GLU A 331 18.06 7.29 -8.39
C GLU A 331 16.86 6.35 -8.27
N SER A 332 16.22 6.34 -7.10
CA SER A 332 15.06 5.50 -6.77
C SER A 332 13.75 6.26 -6.51
N SER A 333 13.73 7.57 -6.75
CA SER A 333 12.55 8.41 -6.50
C SER A 333 11.40 8.12 -7.49
N SER A 334 10.17 8.50 -7.12
CA SER A 334 9.02 8.44 -8.04
C SER A 334 9.24 9.26 -9.31
N TYR A 335 9.96 10.37 -9.22
CA TYR A 335 10.34 11.19 -10.37
C TYR A 335 11.37 10.49 -11.26
N SER A 336 12.34 9.78 -10.69
CA SER A 336 13.31 9.03 -11.50
C SER A 336 12.64 7.91 -12.28
N LEU A 337 11.68 7.19 -11.67
CA LEU A 337 10.84 6.20 -12.36
C LEU A 337 10.16 6.79 -13.59
N LEU A 338 9.52 7.95 -13.44
CA LEU A 338 8.82 8.63 -14.55
C LEU A 338 9.77 9.11 -15.65
N CYS A 339 10.98 9.53 -15.27
CA CYS A 339 12.01 9.93 -16.22
C CYS A 339 12.53 8.72 -17.02
N LYS A 340 12.81 7.60 -16.34
CA LYS A 340 13.24 6.35 -16.97
C LYS A 340 12.19 5.86 -17.97
N LEU A 341 10.92 5.82 -17.57
CA LEU A 341 9.81 5.46 -18.45
C LEU A 341 9.69 6.41 -19.65
N SER A 342 9.68 7.73 -19.41
CA SER A 342 9.53 8.68 -20.51
C SER A 342 10.70 8.63 -21.48
N ALA A 343 11.93 8.40 -21.02
CA ALA A 343 13.08 8.20 -21.91
C ALA A 343 12.92 6.96 -22.80
N ILE A 344 12.52 5.82 -22.22
CA ILE A 344 12.24 4.59 -22.96
C ILE A 344 11.12 4.82 -24.00
N PHE A 345 10.07 5.57 -23.66
CA PHE A 345 8.99 5.87 -24.60
C PHE A 345 9.39 6.88 -25.68
N LYS A 346 10.27 7.85 -25.36
CA LYS A 346 10.80 8.78 -26.35
C LYS A 346 11.62 8.04 -27.42
N GLY A 347 12.47 7.10 -27.01
CA GLY A 347 13.22 6.27 -27.95
C GLY A 347 12.29 5.46 -28.86
N TRP A 348 11.28 4.78 -28.28
CA TRP A 348 10.29 4.04 -29.05
C TRP A 348 9.53 4.94 -30.06
N ASN A 349 9.11 6.12 -29.62
CA ASN A 349 8.39 7.06 -30.48
C ASN A 349 9.24 7.59 -31.64
N GLN A 350 10.58 7.66 -31.49
CA GLN A 350 11.45 8.05 -32.61
C GLN A 350 11.52 6.98 -33.69
N HIS A 351 11.50 5.69 -33.34
CA HIS A 351 11.36 4.60 -34.33
C HIS A 351 10.05 4.71 -35.13
N LEU A 352 9.01 5.30 -34.53
CA LEU A 352 7.73 5.61 -35.19
C LEU A 352 7.70 6.97 -35.90
N SER A 353 8.84 7.67 -36.01
CA SER A 353 8.93 9.04 -36.54
C SER A 353 8.00 10.06 -35.86
N LEU A 354 7.63 9.81 -34.59
CA LEU A 354 6.75 10.68 -33.82
C LEU A 354 7.53 11.79 -33.13
N SER A 355 6.92 12.98 -33.06
CA SER A 355 7.55 14.11 -32.36
C SER A 355 7.64 13.85 -30.85
N ILE A 356 8.84 14.07 -30.28
CA ILE A 356 9.11 13.94 -28.85
C ILE A 356 9.33 15.30 -28.19
N ALA A 357 9.08 15.40 -26.88
CA ALA A 357 9.31 16.63 -26.13
C ALA A 357 10.80 17.01 -26.16
N ASN A 358 11.08 18.28 -26.51
CA ASN A 358 12.42 18.86 -26.68
C ASN A 358 13.29 18.22 -27.78
N ASN A 359 12.73 17.39 -28.66
CA ASN A 359 13.46 16.69 -29.74
C ASN A 359 14.71 15.93 -29.25
N LYS A 360 14.70 15.45 -27.99
CA LYS A 360 15.82 14.74 -27.37
C LYS A 360 15.33 13.64 -26.43
N ILE A 361 16.01 12.49 -26.44
CA ILE A 361 15.80 11.39 -25.47
C ILE A 361 16.42 11.77 -24.11
N ALA A 362 15.78 12.73 -23.46
CA ALA A 362 16.11 13.15 -22.10
C ALA A 362 14.87 13.82 -21.49
N VAL A 363 14.70 13.72 -20.17
CA VAL A 363 13.59 14.34 -19.46
C VAL A 363 14.09 15.53 -18.66
N ARG A 364 13.51 16.71 -18.90
CA ARG A 364 13.85 17.93 -18.15
C ARG A 364 13.19 17.92 -16.76
N ARG A 365 14.00 18.12 -15.73
CA ARG A 365 13.56 18.33 -14.35
C ARG A 365 13.80 19.76 -13.93
N VAL A 366 12.98 20.24 -12.99
CA VAL A 366 13.23 21.51 -12.31
C VAL A 366 14.55 21.40 -11.53
N LYS A 367 15.51 22.30 -11.79
CA LYS A 367 16.73 22.39 -11.00
C LYS A 367 16.33 22.84 -9.59
N LYS A 368 16.64 22.06 -8.57
CA LYS A 368 16.57 22.51 -7.18
C LYS A 368 17.97 22.81 -6.69
N PHE A 369 18.10 23.93 -6.00
CA PHE A 369 19.34 24.35 -5.36
C PHE A 369 19.13 24.33 -3.85
N LYS A 370 20.14 23.89 -3.11
CA LYS A 370 20.22 24.01 -1.66
C LYS A 370 21.34 25.01 -1.35
N LYS A 371 21.11 25.94 -0.42
CA LYS A 371 22.18 26.82 0.07
C LYS A 371 23.14 26.01 0.96
N ASP A 372 24.44 26.17 0.74
CA ASP A 372 25.46 25.65 1.66
C ASP A 372 25.61 26.56 2.89
N LYS A 373 26.56 26.22 3.77
CA LYS A 373 26.84 27.00 4.99
C LYS A 373 27.36 28.41 4.69
N GLU A 374 27.82 28.66 3.47
CA GLU A 374 28.35 29.94 2.99
C GLU A 374 27.31 30.71 2.14
N GLY A 375 26.11 30.15 1.96
CA GLY A 375 25.02 30.75 1.20
C GLY A 375 25.05 30.48 -0.31
N ASN A 376 25.99 29.67 -0.82
CA ASN A 376 26.09 29.34 -2.24
C ASN A 376 25.04 28.31 -2.64
N ASN A 377 24.50 28.45 -3.85
CA ASN A 377 23.53 27.53 -4.42
C ASN A 377 24.20 26.23 -4.90
N ILE A 378 24.11 25.16 -4.12
CA ILE A 378 24.54 23.83 -4.53
C ILE A 378 23.38 23.11 -5.25
N PRO A 379 23.59 22.57 -6.47
CA PRO A 379 22.60 21.74 -7.15
C PRO A 379 22.25 20.52 -6.29
N GLN A 380 20.97 20.37 -5.93
CA GLN A 380 20.52 19.21 -5.18
C GLN A 380 20.25 18.06 -6.15
N ALA A 381 21.04 16.99 -6.04
CA ALA A 381 20.78 15.76 -6.75
C ALA A 381 19.38 15.22 -6.34
N SER A 382 18.54 14.90 -7.33
CA SER A 382 17.34 14.06 -7.19
C SER A 382 16.05 14.67 -6.60
N VAL A 383 15.79 15.99 -6.69
CA VAL A 383 14.52 16.55 -6.14
C VAL A 383 13.81 17.55 -7.07
N GLY A 384 13.86 17.37 -8.39
CA GLY A 384 13.13 18.23 -9.34
C GLY A 384 11.77 17.68 -9.75
N ASN A 385 10.71 18.49 -9.70
CA ASN A 385 9.46 18.18 -10.41
C ASN A 385 9.76 17.99 -11.92
N ILE A 386 9.06 17.07 -12.58
CA ILE A 386 9.20 16.87 -14.03
C ILE A 386 8.50 18.01 -14.76
N ASN A 387 9.25 18.71 -15.61
CA ASN A 387 8.86 19.97 -16.23
C ASN A 387 8.30 19.81 -17.66
N GLU A 388 7.88 18.59 -18.00
CA GLU A 388 7.28 18.24 -19.29
C GLU A 388 6.12 17.25 -19.12
N ALA A 389 5.32 17.11 -20.17
CA ALA A 389 4.29 16.08 -20.27
C ALA A 389 4.91 14.68 -20.13
N PHE A 390 4.18 13.75 -19.53
CA PHE A 390 4.57 12.34 -19.56
C PHE A 390 4.56 11.86 -21.01
N THR A 391 5.62 11.15 -21.43
CA THR A 391 5.66 10.59 -22.79
C THR A 391 4.81 9.33 -22.85
N ILE A 392 3.95 9.23 -23.86
CA ILE A 392 3.09 8.05 -24.08
C ILE A 392 3.61 7.35 -25.35
N PRO A 393 3.86 6.03 -25.33
CA PRO A 393 4.31 5.33 -26.52
C PRO A 393 3.22 5.35 -27.60
N CYS A 394 3.63 5.42 -28.88
CA CYS A 394 2.76 5.47 -30.06
C CYS A 394 1.92 6.75 -30.19
N LEU A 395 2.20 7.80 -29.41
CA LEU A 395 1.55 9.11 -29.54
C LEU A 395 2.60 10.22 -29.66
N SER A 396 2.36 11.18 -30.57
CA SER A 396 3.14 12.42 -30.66
C SER A 396 3.04 13.23 -29.36
N LYS A 397 4.01 14.15 -29.16
CA LYS A 397 4.05 15.02 -27.97
C LYS A 397 2.69 15.73 -27.76
N GLY A 398 2.12 15.55 -26.58
CA GLY A 398 0.89 16.22 -26.17
C GLY A 398 1.15 17.56 -25.50
N PRO A 399 0.09 18.37 -25.27
CA PRO A 399 0.21 19.62 -24.55
C PRO A 399 0.67 19.38 -23.11
N THR A 400 1.62 20.18 -22.64
CA THR A 400 2.07 20.15 -21.23
C THR A 400 0.90 20.52 -20.32
N PRO A 401 0.46 19.64 -19.40
CA PRO A 401 -0.66 19.95 -18.50
C PRO A 401 -0.46 21.24 -17.71
N LYS A 402 -1.53 22.04 -17.53
CA LYS A 402 -1.50 23.36 -16.87
C LYS A 402 -0.78 23.36 -15.52
N ARG A 403 -0.97 22.32 -14.70
CA ARG A 403 -0.32 22.17 -13.39
C ARG A 403 1.21 22.11 -13.48
N ILE A 404 1.74 21.54 -14.56
CA ILE A 404 3.20 21.46 -14.81
C ILE A 404 3.72 22.80 -15.33
N LEU A 405 2.96 23.49 -16.18
CA LEU A 405 3.28 24.86 -16.61
C LEU A 405 3.33 25.83 -15.41
N GLN A 406 2.42 25.68 -14.44
CA GLN A 406 2.43 26.48 -13.21
C GLN A 406 3.65 26.15 -12.33
N GLN A 407 4.04 24.87 -12.23
CA GLN A 407 5.29 24.47 -11.54
C GLN A 407 6.55 25.01 -12.22
N ARG A 408 6.51 25.22 -13.54
CA ARG A 408 7.60 25.82 -14.31
C ARG A 408 7.80 27.30 -13.99
N ASN A 409 6.69 28.00 -13.76
CA ASN A 409 6.65 29.46 -13.57
C ASN A 409 6.71 29.88 -12.09
N ALA A 410 6.57 28.93 -11.16
CA ALA A 410 6.84 29.19 -9.76
C ALA A 410 8.36 29.37 -9.59
N GLU A 411 8.82 30.63 -9.58
CA GLU A 411 10.10 30.98 -8.98
C GLU A 411 10.08 30.41 -7.56
N ILE A 412 10.92 29.41 -7.30
CA ILE A 412 11.15 28.94 -5.94
C ILE A 412 12.02 30.01 -5.31
N VAL A 413 11.37 31.08 -4.81
CA VAL A 413 11.97 31.98 -3.83
C VAL A 413 12.20 31.12 -2.58
N SER A 414 13.47 30.91 -2.25
CA SER A 414 13.92 30.18 -1.07
C SER A 414 13.67 30.98 0.21
#